data_AF-A0A7M5X2W5-F1
#
_entry.id   AF-A0A7M5X2W5-F1
#
_cell.length_a   1.000
_cell.length_b   1.000
_cell.length_c   1.000
_cell.angle_alpha   90.00
_cell.angle_beta   90.00
_cell.angle_gamma   90.00
#
_symmetry.space_group_name_H-M   'P 1'
#
loop_
_entity.id
_entity.type
_entity.pdbx_description
1 polymer ?
#
loop_
_entity_poly.entity_id
_entity_poly.type
_entity_poly.pdbx_seq_one_letter_code
_entity_poly.pdbx_strand_id
1 'polypeptide(L)'
;MIKMLRSKRPKKKPQKAGLLVGRRATNTSDDDMISAEDFYNIAFGFGISASGGGGSFIQGLEIAQRSVADDFESVKIYKPSKLSGPGRAFVSGGIGKPESLKEPVKFGERVSKLLKYLDGQLRKNYSHLQGILPVEAGPINGLLPIYNVHAYNKKQKDPKRKIWLFDCDGAGRAVPSMTNLMYDYFPKGTCPITYNFENDAGSKKNVLLQSDEVLDGSDAEQIFTSVMMYGSDTMNGAIPFTCWQFDETMAKEEIRFPSGTYSYWKKMGKELKNSYTGKEELINFLQILNYANFYSVDFFKDRIYTSTVDDIIQVPNDRWNVGYIKFDVEANVSEKRLYFVNENLTISKLTYKDNKLETLATAPSSITTFFKDPNPDKVPIGTDGTTLEPGFIPYNTGDIDKIAKLKGVEIIIAVTDPTIPGNMNFLYENDMRKRLKDVMNKIFKELNKDNSKYIFPGIIDEVVPRPPLKKDGFS
;
A
#
# COMPACT_ATOMS: atom_id res chain seq x y z
N MET A 1 -3.07 8.75 71.42
CA MET A 1 -2.38 9.80 70.62
C MET A 1 -1.48 9.10 69.60
N ILE A 2 -2.02 8.70 68.43
CA ILE A 2 -1.28 8.00 67.37
C ILE A 2 -1.49 8.79 66.07
N LYS A 3 -0.41 9.39 65.57
CA LYS A 3 -0.34 10.23 64.37
C LYS A 3 -0.20 9.32 63.14
N MET A 4 -1.25 9.22 62.31
CA MET A 4 -1.15 8.58 60.99
C MET A 4 -0.44 9.53 60.01
N LEU A 5 0.77 9.15 59.59
CA LEU A 5 1.47 9.75 58.46
C LEU A 5 0.89 9.21 57.14
N ARG A 6 0.14 10.04 56.42
CA ARG A 6 -0.25 9.78 55.02
C ARG A 6 0.92 10.13 54.10
N SER A 7 1.52 9.13 53.45
CA SER A 7 2.49 9.36 52.37
C SER A 7 1.78 9.89 51.13
N LYS A 8 2.16 11.08 50.69
CA LYS A 8 1.69 11.66 49.42
C LYS A 8 2.43 10.98 48.27
N ARG A 9 1.80 10.02 47.59
CA ARG A 9 2.24 9.63 46.23
C ARG A 9 1.96 10.78 45.26
N PRO A 10 2.92 11.21 44.44
CA PRO A 10 2.66 12.23 43.43
C PRO A 10 1.73 11.64 42.36
N LYS A 11 0.57 12.28 42.17
CA LYS A 11 -0.30 12.01 41.02
C LYS A 11 0.44 12.47 39.75
N LYS A 12 0.99 11.54 38.97
CA LYS A 12 1.38 11.82 37.58
C LYS A 12 0.11 12.24 36.83
N LYS A 13 0.06 13.49 36.38
CA LYS A 13 -0.98 13.96 35.45
C LYS A 13 -0.82 13.18 34.14
N PRO A 14 -1.91 12.72 33.51
CA PRO A 14 -1.83 12.19 32.15
C PRO A 14 -1.26 13.29 31.25
N GLN A 15 -0.20 12.96 30.50
CA GLN A 15 0.32 13.84 29.45
C GLN A 15 -0.83 14.08 28.47
N LYS A 16 -1.25 15.34 28.33
CA LYS A 16 -2.17 15.74 27.28
C LYS A 16 -1.48 15.45 25.95
N ALA A 17 -2.03 14.52 25.17
CA ALA A 17 -1.72 14.41 23.74
C ALA A 17 -1.97 15.79 23.12
N GLY A 18 -0.90 16.44 22.66
CA GLY A 18 -0.99 17.74 22.01
C GLY A 18 -1.79 17.59 20.72
N LEU A 19 -2.96 18.23 20.67
CA LEU A 19 -3.78 18.33 19.47
C LEU A 19 -3.01 19.15 18.42
N LEU A 20 -2.29 18.45 17.54
CA LEU A 20 -1.61 19.01 16.37
C LEU A 20 -2.57 18.95 15.17
N VAL A 21 -3.75 19.54 15.32
CA VAL A 21 -4.75 19.65 14.26
C VAL A 21 -4.95 21.14 14.00
N GLY A 22 -4.36 21.65 12.91
CA GLY A 22 -4.54 23.05 12.50
C GLY A 22 -3.38 23.73 11.78
N ARG A 23 -2.22 23.09 11.60
CA ARG A 23 -1.16 23.62 10.71
C ARG A 23 -0.96 22.67 9.54
N ARG A 24 -1.06 23.20 8.31
CA ARG A 24 -0.86 22.53 7.01
C ARG A 24 0.11 21.34 7.12
N ALA A 25 -0.41 20.12 6.96
CA ALA A 25 0.33 18.89 7.16
C ALA A 25 1.27 18.49 6.01
N THR A 26 1.60 19.41 5.07
CA THR A 26 2.33 19.05 3.83
C THR A 26 3.54 19.93 3.53
N ASN A 27 4.09 20.62 4.52
CA ASN A 27 5.47 21.11 4.41
C ASN A 27 6.43 19.93 4.64
N THR A 28 6.52 19.00 3.68
CA THR A 28 7.80 18.35 3.47
C THR A 28 8.80 19.47 3.22
N SER A 29 9.75 19.63 4.15
CA SER A 29 10.93 20.42 3.88
C SER A 29 11.58 19.87 2.62
N ASP A 30 12.23 20.73 1.85
CA ASP A 30 12.85 20.37 0.57
C ASP A 30 13.94 19.29 0.69
N ASP A 31 14.27 18.81 1.89
CA ASP A 31 15.23 17.75 2.20
C ASP A 31 14.71 16.79 3.30
N ASP A 32 13.45 16.35 3.27
CA ASP A 32 13.01 15.32 4.21
C ASP A 32 13.76 13.99 3.94
N MET A 33 14.01 13.24 5.01
CA MET A 33 14.80 12.01 4.99
C MET A 33 13.95 10.85 5.52
N ILE A 34 14.20 9.66 4.97
CA ILE A 34 13.79 8.38 5.55
C ILE A 34 15.02 7.80 6.22
N SER A 35 15.02 7.75 7.56
CA SER A 35 16.04 7.06 8.34
C SER A 35 15.77 5.56 8.46
N ALA A 36 16.72 4.80 9.00
CA ALA A 36 16.55 3.39 9.32
C ALA A 36 15.31 3.08 10.19
N GLU A 37 15.04 3.89 11.20
CA GLU A 37 13.84 3.74 12.05
C GLU A 37 12.56 4.10 11.29
N ASP A 38 12.62 5.12 10.43
CA ASP A 38 11.49 5.48 9.58
C ASP A 38 11.11 4.37 8.61
N PHE A 39 12.06 3.51 8.24
CA PHE A 39 11.80 2.38 7.36
C PHE A 39 10.78 1.41 8.00
N TYR A 40 10.91 1.12 9.29
CA TYR A 40 9.94 0.34 10.05
C TYR A 40 8.64 1.10 10.29
N ASN A 41 8.72 2.40 10.59
CA ASN A 41 7.51 3.22 10.74
C ASN A 41 6.68 3.18 9.44
N ILE A 42 7.30 3.35 8.28
CA ILE A 42 6.62 3.28 6.98
C ILE A 42 5.98 1.89 6.76
N ALA A 43 6.64 0.81 7.16
CA ALA A 43 6.06 -0.55 7.10
C ALA A 43 4.74 -0.64 7.88
N PHE A 44 4.69 -0.09 9.11
CA PHE A 44 3.44 0.05 9.85
C PHE A 44 2.45 1.00 9.16
N GLY A 45 2.94 2.10 8.57
CA GLY A 45 2.10 3.05 7.82
C GLY A 45 1.34 2.40 6.67
N PHE A 46 1.91 1.38 6.02
CA PHE A 46 1.20 0.58 5.02
C PHE A 46 0.04 -0.23 5.58
N GLY A 47 0.08 -0.59 6.86
CA GLY A 47 -1.07 -1.17 7.55
C GLY A 47 -2.30 -0.26 7.52
N ILE A 48 -2.17 1.03 7.26
CA ILE A 48 -3.28 1.98 7.15
C ILE A 48 -3.69 2.18 5.69
N SER A 49 -2.72 2.45 4.82
CA SER A 49 -2.99 2.91 3.46
C SER A 49 -3.12 1.77 2.45
N ALA A 50 -2.40 0.66 2.61
CA ALA A 50 -2.33 -0.40 1.59
C ALA A 50 -3.65 -1.17 1.42
N SER A 51 -4.62 -0.99 2.31
CA SER A 51 -5.94 -1.63 2.20
C SER A 51 -5.81 -3.15 2.00
N GLY A 52 -4.95 -3.81 2.78
CA GLY A 52 -4.71 -5.25 2.71
C GLY A 52 -3.82 -5.74 1.56
N GLY A 53 -3.46 -4.88 0.60
CA GLY A 53 -2.68 -5.26 -0.59
C GLY A 53 -1.21 -4.83 -0.59
N GLY A 54 -0.58 -4.81 -1.77
CA GLY A 54 0.78 -4.29 -1.95
C GLY A 54 1.91 -5.12 -1.30
N GLY A 55 1.62 -6.36 -0.91
CA GLY A 55 2.57 -7.32 -0.33
C GLY A 55 2.33 -7.67 1.13
N SER A 56 3.04 -8.69 1.61
CA SER A 56 3.00 -9.18 3.01
C SER A 56 3.60 -8.16 3.98
N PHE A 57 2.93 -7.92 5.10
CA PHE A 57 3.44 -7.06 6.17
C PHE A 57 4.72 -7.64 6.79
N ILE A 58 4.76 -8.95 7.00
CA ILE A 58 5.94 -9.64 7.54
C ILE A 58 7.13 -9.51 6.59
N GLN A 59 6.93 -9.75 5.29
CA GLN A 59 7.98 -9.55 4.29
C GLN A 59 8.43 -8.08 4.21
N GLY A 60 7.51 -7.13 4.44
CA GLY A 60 7.85 -5.72 4.56
C GLY A 60 8.82 -5.43 5.72
N LEU A 61 8.53 -5.95 6.91
CA LEU A 61 9.43 -5.85 8.06
C LEU A 61 10.79 -6.53 7.79
N GLU A 62 10.81 -7.67 7.08
CA GLU A 62 12.05 -8.32 6.66
C GLU A 62 12.86 -7.46 5.67
N ILE A 63 12.20 -6.74 4.75
CA ILE A 63 12.87 -5.78 3.86
C ILE A 63 13.53 -4.69 4.69
N ALA A 64 12.80 -4.10 5.65
CA ALA A 64 13.35 -3.06 6.52
C ALA A 64 14.56 -3.60 7.32
N GLN A 65 14.41 -4.76 7.96
CA GLN A 65 15.47 -5.41 8.72
C GLN A 65 16.72 -5.67 7.89
N ARG A 66 16.57 -6.33 6.74
CA ARG A 66 17.70 -6.65 5.86
C ARG A 66 18.33 -5.40 5.26
N SER A 67 17.55 -4.35 5.01
CA SER A 67 18.09 -3.07 4.55
C SER A 67 18.98 -2.44 5.61
N VAL A 68 18.53 -2.38 6.87
CA VAL A 68 19.35 -1.89 7.99
C VAL A 68 20.60 -2.73 8.17
N ALA A 69 20.52 -4.05 7.99
CA ALA A 69 21.68 -4.94 8.03
C ALA A 69 22.65 -4.75 6.83
N ASP A 70 22.19 -4.16 5.72
CA ASP A 70 23.00 -3.79 4.54
C ASP A 70 23.44 -2.31 4.59
N ASP A 71 23.72 -1.82 5.79
CA ASP A 71 24.18 -0.46 6.08
C ASP A 71 23.24 0.65 5.57
N PHE A 72 21.93 0.40 5.51
CA PHE A 72 20.97 1.46 5.25
C PHE A 72 20.95 2.44 6.42
N GLU A 73 21.45 3.65 6.19
CA GLU A 73 21.33 4.75 7.14
C GLU A 73 20.12 5.63 6.82
N SER A 74 20.05 6.10 5.56
CA SER A 74 18.97 6.97 5.12
C SER A 74 18.86 7.15 3.60
N VAL A 75 17.68 7.57 3.16
CA VAL A 75 17.39 8.01 1.78
C VAL A 75 16.69 9.37 1.79
N LYS A 76 17.12 10.25 0.88
CA LYS A 76 16.47 11.54 0.62
C LYS A 76 15.15 11.34 -0.12
N ILE A 77 14.11 12.03 0.33
CA ILE A 77 12.85 12.14 -0.39
C ILE A 77 12.61 13.56 -0.89
N TYR A 78 12.05 13.69 -2.10
CA TYR A 78 11.73 14.97 -2.71
C TYR A 78 10.28 15.00 -3.21
N LYS A 79 9.67 16.18 -3.24
CA LYS A 79 8.41 16.37 -3.96
C LYS A 79 8.63 16.12 -5.46
N PRO A 80 7.67 15.50 -6.19
CA PRO A 80 7.77 15.32 -7.64
C PRO A 80 8.08 16.62 -8.41
N SER A 81 7.55 17.77 -7.96
CA SER A 81 7.80 19.09 -8.56
C SER A 81 9.26 19.57 -8.49
N LYS A 82 10.15 18.86 -7.79
CA LYS A 82 11.59 19.17 -7.74
C LYS A 82 12.39 18.56 -8.90
N LEU A 83 11.77 17.68 -9.69
CA LEU A 83 12.40 17.17 -10.90
C LEU A 83 12.63 18.34 -11.88
N SER A 84 13.88 18.52 -12.33
CA SER A 84 14.29 19.70 -13.09
C SER A 84 15.37 19.39 -14.13
N GLY A 85 15.48 20.26 -15.13
CA GLY A 85 16.38 20.09 -16.28
C GLY A 85 16.04 18.86 -17.13
N PRO A 86 17.01 18.24 -17.82
CA PRO A 86 16.78 17.02 -18.60
C PRO A 86 16.66 15.77 -17.71
N GLY A 87 16.11 15.92 -16.51
CA GLY A 87 15.88 14.84 -15.55
C GLY A 87 14.69 13.98 -15.95
N ARG A 88 14.71 12.72 -15.50
CA ARG A 88 13.56 11.83 -15.56
C ARG A 88 13.48 10.94 -14.33
N ALA A 89 12.30 10.44 -14.08
CA ALA A 89 12.02 9.43 -13.09
C ALA A 89 11.14 8.35 -13.69
N PHE A 90 11.15 7.17 -13.09
CA PHE A 90 10.31 6.06 -13.53
C PHE A 90 9.58 5.47 -12.33
N VAL A 91 8.38 4.98 -12.61
CA VAL A 91 7.69 4.09 -11.69
C VAL A 91 8.45 2.78 -11.65
N SER A 92 8.73 2.27 -10.44
CA SER A 92 9.40 0.98 -10.28
C SER A 92 8.76 0.14 -9.17
N GLY A 93 8.63 -1.16 -9.41
CA GLY A 93 8.07 -2.08 -8.43
C GLY A 93 8.13 -3.54 -8.90
N GLY A 94 7.21 -4.34 -8.37
CA GLY A 94 7.02 -5.73 -8.76
C GLY A 94 5.55 -6.03 -9.01
N ILE A 95 5.30 -7.01 -9.86
CA ILE A 95 3.96 -7.56 -10.09
C ILE A 95 4.06 -9.09 -10.04
N GLY A 96 3.04 -9.72 -9.47
CA GLY A 96 2.92 -11.18 -9.37
C GLY A 96 2.35 -11.66 -8.06
N LYS A 97 2.41 -12.97 -7.86
CA LYS A 97 1.86 -13.61 -6.66
C LYS A 97 2.76 -13.34 -5.46
N PRO A 98 2.22 -12.89 -4.31
CA PRO A 98 3.00 -12.68 -3.09
C PRO A 98 3.83 -13.91 -2.68
N GLU A 99 3.28 -15.11 -2.79
CA GLU A 99 3.95 -16.39 -2.48
C GLU A 99 5.20 -16.67 -3.34
N SER A 100 5.30 -16.06 -4.53
CA SER A 100 6.47 -16.20 -5.41
C SER A 100 7.65 -15.33 -4.96
N LEU A 101 7.41 -14.34 -4.08
CA LEU A 101 8.44 -13.43 -3.57
C LEU A 101 9.11 -13.96 -2.30
N LYS A 102 9.85 -15.07 -2.41
CA LYS A 102 10.55 -15.68 -1.26
C LYS A 102 11.74 -14.85 -0.73
N GLU A 103 12.31 -13.99 -1.57
CA GLU A 103 13.53 -13.23 -1.27
C GLU A 103 13.36 -11.77 -1.70
N PRO A 104 12.57 -10.96 -0.96
CA PRO A 104 12.16 -9.64 -1.40
C PRO A 104 13.34 -8.68 -1.63
N VAL A 105 14.42 -8.78 -0.85
CA VAL A 105 15.64 -7.98 -1.06
C VAL A 105 16.35 -8.34 -2.36
N LYS A 106 16.52 -9.64 -2.66
CA LYS A 106 17.10 -10.07 -3.96
C LYS A 106 16.22 -9.64 -5.13
N PHE A 107 14.91 -9.59 -4.91
CA PHE A 107 13.97 -9.04 -5.88
C PHE A 107 14.20 -7.52 -6.08
N GLY A 108 14.34 -6.74 -5.00
CA GLY A 108 14.74 -5.33 -5.08
C GLY A 108 16.05 -5.10 -5.82
N GLU A 109 17.07 -5.93 -5.59
CA GLU A 109 18.32 -5.86 -6.36
C GLU A 109 18.11 -6.03 -7.87
N ARG A 110 17.15 -6.88 -8.29
CA ARG A 110 16.77 -7.02 -9.71
C ARG A 110 16.12 -5.73 -10.23
N VAL A 111 15.26 -5.08 -9.45
CA VAL A 111 14.68 -3.77 -9.81
C VAL A 111 15.78 -2.71 -9.96
N SER A 112 16.73 -2.63 -9.02
CA SER A 112 17.87 -1.69 -9.12
C SER A 112 18.74 -1.94 -10.36
N LYS A 113 18.95 -3.22 -10.73
CA LYS A 113 19.65 -3.59 -11.98
C LYS A 113 18.86 -3.19 -13.23
N LEU A 114 17.53 -3.33 -13.22
CA LEU A 114 16.66 -2.88 -14.31
C LEU A 114 16.70 -1.37 -14.49
N LEU A 115 16.62 -0.60 -13.41
CA LEU A 115 16.76 0.87 -13.47
C LEU A 115 18.09 1.30 -14.08
N LYS A 116 19.20 0.63 -13.71
CA LYS A 116 20.52 0.89 -14.32
C LYS A 116 20.55 0.53 -15.80
N TYR A 117 19.93 -0.59 -16.17
CA TYR A 117 19.82 -1.00 -17.55
C TYR A 117 19.01 0.01 -18.37
N LEU A 118 17.82 0.40 -17.91
CA LEU A 118 16.98 1.41 -18.53
C LEU A 118 17.70 2.76 -18.69
N ASP A 119 18.32 3.25 -17.61
CA ASP A 119 19.06 4.49 -17.64
C ASP A 119 20.22 4.42 -18.66
N GLY A 120 20.93 3.29 -18.71
CA GLY A 120 21.96 3.03 -19.71
C GLY A 120 21.47 3.07 -21.15
N GLN A 121 20.30 2.47 -21.43
CA GLN A 121 19.71 2.47 -22.78
C GLN A 121 19.28 3.88 -23.22
N LEU A 122 18.67 4.65 -22.32
CA LEU A 122 18.06 5.92 -22.66
C LEU A 122 18.99 7.14 -22.46
N ARG A 123 20.21 6.96 -21.94
CA ARG A 123 21.22 8.03 -21.81
C ARG A 123 21.65 8.62 -23.15
N LYS A 124 21.38 7.93 -24.26
CA LYS A 124 21.63 8.43 -25.62
C LYS A 124 20.89 9.75 -25.91
N ASN A 125 19.86 10.10 -25.13
CA ASN A 125 19.02 11.27 -25.34
C ASN A 125 19.37 12.48 -24.43
N TYR A 126 20.58 12.53 -23.85
CA TYR A 126 21.03 13.58 -22.91
C TYR A 126 20.20 13.77 -21.63
N SER A 127 19.18 12.95 -21.40
CA SER A 127 18.44 12.89 -20.13
C SER A 127 19.02 11.85 -19.17
N HIS A 128 19.01 12.15 -17.86
CA HIS A 128 19.53 11.25 -16.82
C HIS A 128 18.45 10.89 -15.81
N LEU A 129 18.52 9.66 -15.28
CA LEU A 129 17.69 9.25 -14.16
C LEU A 129 18.00 10.11 -12.93
N GLN A 130 16.99 10.82 -12.43
CA GLN A 130 17.03 11.62 -11.20
C GLN A 130 16.29 10.95 -10.05
N GLY A 131 15.31 10.07 -10.31
CA GLY A 131 14.60 9.42 -9.23
C GLY A 131 13.65 8.30 -9.62
N ILE A 132 12.95 7.81 -8.62
CA ILE A 132 11.99 6.73 -8.68
C ILE A 132 10.67 7.22 -8.08
N LEU A 133 9.56 6.86 -8.73
CA LEU A 133 8.22 6.91 -8.15
C LEU A 133 7.84 5.48 -7.70
N PRO A 134 7.31 5.27 -6.49
CA PRO A 134 6.79 3.95 -6.11
C PRO A 134 5.49 3.68 -6.86
N VAL A 135 5.17 2.40 -7.10
CA VAL A 135 3.93 2.01 -7.81
C VAL A 135 2.70 2.41 -7.00
N GLU A 136 2.67 2.03 -5.73
CA GLU A 136 1.49 2.12 -4.86
C GLU A 136 1.89 1.96 -3.38
N ALA A 137 0.95 2.24 -2.48
CA ALA A 137 1.11 1.96 -1.05
C ALA A 137 1.14 0.44 -0.80
N GLY A 138 2.20 -0.07 -0.17
CA GLY A 138 2.28 -1.50 0.14
C GLY A 138 3.56 -1.89 0.86
N PRO A 139 3.54 -2.90 1.74
CA PRO A 139 4.75 -3.38 2.41
C PRO A 139 5.88 -3.77 1.47
N ILE A 140 5.58 -4.28 0.27
CA ILE A 140 6.61 -4.61 -0.73
C ILE A 140 6.74 -3.46 -1.73
N ASN A 141 5.64 -3.10 -2.40
CA ASN A 141 5.67 -2.10 -3.49
C ASN A 141 6.05 -0.69 -3.02
N GLY A 142 5.89 -0.38 -1.73
CA GLY A 142 6.31 0.87 -1.12
C GLY A 142 7.64 0.80 -0.37
N LEU A 143 8.09 -0.35 0.15
CA LEU A 143 9.42 -0.43 0.79
C LEU A 143 10.56 -0.71 -0.20
N LEU A 144 10.31 -1.49 -1.25
CA LEU A 144 11.32 -1.79 -2.26
C LEU A 144 11.91 -0.53 -2.93
N PRO A 145 11.14 0.51 -3.29
CA PRO A 145 11.70 1.74 -3.85
C PRO A 145 12.72 2.43 -2.92
N ILE A 146 12.50 2.43 -1.60
CA ILE A 146 13.48 2.95 -0.62
C ILE A 146 14.78 2.15 -0.71
N TYR A 147 14.69 0.82 -0.65
CA TYR A 147 15.85 -0.07 -0.77
C TYR A 147 16.55 0.11 -2.12
N ASN A 148 15.80 0.26 -3.21
CA ASN A 148 16.34 0.39 -4.56
C ASN A 148 17.14 1.68 -4.73
N VAL A 149 16.67 2.79 -4.18
CA VAL A 149 17.42 4.06 -4.15
C VAL A 149 18.72 3.90 -3.37
N HIS A 150 18.67 3.27 -2.18
CA HIS A 150 19.88 2.95 -1.40
C HIS A 150 20.87 2.09 -2.19
N ALA A 151 20.43 0.94 -2.69
CA ALA A 151 21.26 0.00 -3.45
C ALA A 151 21.83 0.61 -4.75
N TYR A 152 21.06 1.49 -5.40
CA TYR A 152 21.54 2.24 -6.56
C TYR A 152 22.64 3.22 -6.16
N ASN A 153 22.41 4.03 -5.12
CA ASN A 153 23.30 5.08 -4.66
C ASN A 153 24.57 4.57 -3.97
N LYS A 154 24.50 3.44 -3.23
CA LYS A 154 25.65 2.78 -2.58
C LYS A 154 26.75 2.43 -3.59
N LYS A 155 26.36 2.09 -4.82
CA LYS A 155 27.28 1.73 -5.92
C LYS A 155 27.64 2.92 -6.83
N GLN A 156 27.08 4.11 -6.59
CA GLN A 156 27.29 5.29 -7.43
C GLN A 156 28.40 6.18 -6.88
N LYS A 157 29.52 6.28 -7.61
CA LYS A 157 30.68 7.09 -7.23
C LYS A 157 30.50 8.59 -7.53
N ASP A 158 29.72 8.92 -8.56
CA ASP A 158 29.46 10.32 -8.93
C ASP A 158 28.24 10.85 -8.16
N PRO A 159 28.40 11.81 -7.22
CA PRO A 159 27.28 12.36 -6.47
C PRO A 159 26.18 12.96 -7.34
N LYS A 160 26.51 13.46 -8.53
CA LYS A 160 25.55 14.03 -9.48
C LYS A 160 24.69 12.99 -10.18
N ARG A 161 25.01 11.70 -10.03
CA ARG A 161 24.29 10.56 -10.60
C ARG A 161 23.56 9.73 -9.55
N LYS A 162 23.54 10.19 -8.30
CA LYS A 162 22.67 9.62 -7.29
C LYS A 162 21.23 9.97 -7.63
N ILE A 163 20.33 9.05 -7.33
CA ILE A 163 18.90 9.19 -7.60
C ILE A 163 18.15 9.42 -6.28
N TRP A 164 16.92 9.90 -6.41
CA TRP A 164 16.03 10.21 -5.31
C TRP A 164 14.81 9.29 -5.28
N LEU A 165 14.18 9.20 -4.12
CA LEU A 165 12.82 8.71 -4.01
C LEU A 165 11.88 9.91 -4.04
N PHE A 166 10.87 9.90 -4.90
CA PHE A 166 9.84 10.94 -4.87
C PHE A 166 8.77 10.60 -3.82
N ASP A 167 8.43 11.58 -2.99
CA ASP A 167 7.41 11.49 -1.94
C ASP A 167 6.01 11.54 -2.56
N CYS A 168 5.62 10.40 -3.13
CA CYS A 168 4.40 10.20 -3.90
C CYS A 168 4.12 8.70 -4.05
N ASP A 169 2.99 8.33 -4.62
CA ASP A 169 2.72 7.01 -5.18
C ASP A 169 1.61 7.11 -6.23
N GLY A 170 1.21 5.98 -6.81
CA GLY A 170 0.22 5.97 -7.87
C GLY A 170 -1.22 6.12 -7.39
N ALA A 171 -1.54 5.79 -6.14
CA ALA A 171 -2.95 5.74 -5.70
C ALA A 171 -3.20 6.01 -4.21
N GLY A 172 -2.21 6.29 -3.37
CA GLY A 172 -2.37 6.44 -1.91
C GLY A 172 -2.77 5.15 -1.19
N ARG A 173 -2.97 4.07 -1.93
CA ARG A 173 -3.36 2.72 -1.52
C ARG A 173 -2.81 1.70 -2.51
N ALA A 174 -2.82 0.42 -2.16
CA ALA A 174 -2.68 -0.63 -3.16
C ALA A 174 -3.97 -0.77 -3.99
N VAL A 175 -3.84 -1.14 -5.25
CA VAL A 175 -4.95 -1.28 -6.19
C VAL A 175 -4.89 -2.59 -6.98
N PRO A 176 -6.04 -3.17 -7.37
CA PRO A 176 -6.08 -4.48 -8.02
C PRO A 176 -5.65 -4.47 -9.49
N SER A 177 -5.46 -3.29 -10.10
CA SER A 177 -5.09 -3.15 -11.51
C SER A 177 -4.22 -1.91 -11.72
N MET A 178 -3.26 -2.03 -12.63
CA MET A 178 -2.43 -0.90 -13.09
C MET A 178 -3.27 0.28 -13.65
N THR A 179 -4.45 0.00 -14.21
CA THR A 179 -5.39 1.04 -14.70
C THR A 179 -6.02 1.88 -13.58
N ASN A 180 -5.84 1.48 -12.32
CA ASN A 180 -6.28 2.21 -11.14
C ASN A 180 -5.17 3.08 -10.52
N LEU A 181 -4.01 3.15 -11.15
CA LEU A 181 -2.94 4.07 -10.77
C LEU A 181 -3.08 5.39 -11.53
N MET A 182 -2.85 6.51 -10.85
CA MET A 182 -2.89 7.85 -11.46
C MET A 182 -1.78 8.05 -12.52
N TYR A 183 -0.77 7.18 -12.54
CA TYR A 183 0.25 7.16 -13.58
C TYR A 183 -0.31 6.84 -14.96
N ASP A 184 -1.50 6.23 -15.03
CA ASP A 184 -2.20 5.99 -16.28
C ASP A 184 -2.67 7.28 -16.98
N TYR A 185 -2.64 8.43 -16.29
CA TYR A 185 -2.86 9.74 -16.90
C TYR A 185 -1.58 10.39 -17.46
N PHE A 186 -0.42 9.74 -17.34
CA PHE A 186 0.81 10.30 -17.90
C PHE A 186 0.70 10.34 -19.43
N PRO A 187 1.00 11.48 -20.08
CA PRO A 187 0.74 11.66 -21.51
C PRO A 187 1.58 10.75 -22.41
N LYS A 188 2.64 10.13 -21.86
CA LYS A 188 3.51 9.18 -22.57
C LYS A 188 3.13 7.72 -22.35
N GLY A 189 2.08 7.46 -21.56
CA GLY A 189 1.66 6.12 -21.21
C GLY A 189 2.71 5.36 -20.40
N THR A 190 2.63 4.03 -20.45
CA THR A 190 3.49 3.12 -19.69
C THR A 190 4.90 2.99 -20.27
N CYS A 191 5.10 3.33 -21.54
CA CYS A 191 6.41 3.24 -22.18
C CYS A 191 7.39 4.34 -21.73
N PRO A 192 8.71 4.05 -21.70
CA PRO A 192 9.34 2.76 -21.94
C PRO A 192 9.10 1.77 -20.78
N ILE A 193 8.89 0.49 -21.12
CA ILE A 193 8.73 -0.58 -20.14
C ILE A 193 10.03 -1.38 -20.07
N THR A 194 10.53 -1.64 -18.87
CA THR A 194 11.54 -2.69 -18.67
C THR A 194 11.07 -3.69 -17.63
N TYR A 195 11.43 -4.95 -17.87
CA TYR A 195 11.20 -6.04 -16.94
C TYR A 195 12.33 -7.06 -17.04
N ASN A 196 12.43 -7.92 -16.04
CA ASN A 196 13.37 -9.03 -16.03
C ASN A 196 12.59 -10.35 -15.93
N PHE A 197 12.89 -11.29 -16.82
CA PHE A 197 12.30 -12.63 -16.80
C PHE A 197 13.39 -13.71 -16.89
N GLU A 198 13.02 -14.92 -16.52
CA GLU A 198 13.83 -16.14 -16.66
C GLU A 198 13.24 -16.98 -17.80
N ASN A 199 14.09 -17.38 -18.76
CA ASN A 199 13.66 -18.23 -19.88
C ASN A 199 13.73 -19.73 -19.54
N ASP A 200 13.29 -20.59 -20.45
CA ASP A 200 13.26 -22.05 -20.26
C ASP A 200 14.64 -22.69 -20.03
N ALA A 201 15.72 -21.98 -20.38
CA ALA A 201 17.10 -22.39 -20.12
C ALA A 201 17.64 -21.88 -18.76
N GLY A 202 16.78 -21.32 -17.90
CA GLY A 202 17.16 -20.72 -16.61
C GLY A 202 17.94 -19.41 -16.73
N SER A 203 18.03 -18.82 -17.93
CA SER A 203 18.77 -17.59 -18.16
C SER A 203 17.90 -16.36 -17.87
N LYS A 204 18.39 -15.49 -16.99
CA LYS A 204 17.74 -14.21 -16.67
C LYS A 204 18.05 -13.17 -17.73
N LYS A 205 17.02 -12.50 -18.26
CA LYS A 205 17.14 -11.49 -19.32
C LYS A 205 16.44 -10.20 -18.89
N ASN A 206 17.11 -9.07 -19.08
CA ASN A 206 16.48 -7.75 -19.02
C ASN A 206 15.92 -7.43 -20.40
N VAL A 207 14.67 -6.96 -20.46
CA VAL A 207 14.01 -6.53 -21.68
C VAL A 207 13.68 -5.06 -21.58
N LEU A 208 13.92 -4.31 -22.65
CA LEU A 208 13.38 -2.98 -22.87
C LEU A 208 12.35 -3.08 -23.99
N LEU A 209 11.13 -2.68 -23.69
CA LEU A 209 10.06 -2.50 -24.66
C LEU A 209 9.83 -1.00 -24.86
N GLN A 210 9.84 -0.60 -26.14
CA GLN A 210 9.48 0.73 -26.60
C GLN A 210 8.39 0.56 -27.64
N SER A 211 7.40 1.46 -27.61
CA SER A 211 6.33 1.53 -28.59
C SER A 211 6.23 2.96 -29.09
N ASP A 212 5.89 3.11 -30.37
CA ASP A 212 5.50 4.40 -30.94
C ASP A 212 4.04 4.76 -30.57
N GLU A 213 3.27 3.77 -30.10
CA GLU A 213 1.93 3.94 -29.55
C GLU A 213 1.97 4.24 -28.05
N VAL A 214 1.00 5.04 -27.58
CA VAL A 214 0.81 5.30 -26.15
C VAL A 214 0.10 4.11 -25.53
N LEU A 215 0.88 3.23 -24.89
CA LEU A 215 0.35 2.09 -24.15
C LEU A 215 -0.21 2.52 -22.79
N ASP A 216 -1.34 1.96 -22.39
CA ASP A 216 -1.95 2.23 -21.09
C ASP A 216 -1.58 1.15 -20.05
N GLY A 217 -2.10 1.30 -18.83
CA GLY A 217 -1.89 0.37 -17.73
C GLY A 217 -2.45 -1.03 -18.00
N SER A 218 -3.52 -1.17 -18.78
CA SER A 218 -4.06 -2.46 -19.18
C SER A 218 -3.10 -3.18 -20.12
N ASP A 219 -2.52 -2.47 -21.09
CA ASP A 219 -1.52 -3.03 -22.02
C ASP A 219 -0.28 -3.53 -21.25
N ALA A 220 0.26 -2.71 -20.35
CA ALA A 220 1.40 -3.08 -19.53
C ALA A 220 1.11 -4.29 -18.63
N GLU A 221 -0.07 -4.31 -18.00
CA GLU A 221 -0.47 -5.41 -17.15
C GLU A 221 -0.64 -6.73 -17.93
N GLN A 222 -1.15 -6.66 -19.17
CA GLN A 222 -1.23 -7.81 -20.07
C GLN A 222 0.15 -8.33 -20.46
N ILE A 223 1.11 -7.43 -20.77
CA ILE A 223 2.51 -7.79 -21.05
C ILE A 223 3.10 -8.51 -19.83
N PHE A 224 2.98 -7.92 -18.64
CA PHE A 224 3.53 -8.49 -17.43
C PHE A 224 2.90 -9.83 -17.06
N THR A 225 1.58 -9.95 -17.20
CA THR A 225 0.87 -11.23 -16.95
C THR A 225 1.35 -12.31 -17.90
N SER A 226 1.50 -11.99 -19.19
CA SER A 226 2.00 -12.94 -20.18
C SER A 226 3.43 -13.41 -19.87
N VAL A 227 4.28 -12.52 -19.37
CA VAL A 227 5.66 -12.85 -18.98
C VAL A 227 5.70 -13.66 -17.68
N MET A 228 4.85 -13.35 -16.69
CA MET A 228 4.75 -14.12 -15.45
C MET A 228 4.29 -15.56 -15.70
N MET A 229 3.41 -15.76 -16.69
CA MET A 229 2.90 -17.06 -17.13
C MET A 229 3.84 -17.78 -18.12
N TYR A 230 4.96 -17.14 -18.51
CA TYR A 230 5.94 -17.76 -19.40
C TYR A 230 6.90 -18.67 -18.62
N GLY A 231 7.06 -19.91 -19.08
CA GLY A 231 7.87 -20.96 -18.42
C GLY A 231 7.01 -21.89 -17.55
N SER A 232 7.62 -22.89 -16.89
CA SER A 232 6.90 -23.77 -15.95
C SER A 232 6.33 -22.98 -14.76
N ASP A 233 5.27 -23.49 -14.11
CA ASP A 233 4.36 -22.84 -13.13
C ASP A 233 5.00 -22.03 -11.97
N THR A 234 6.32 -22.04 -11.83
CA THR A 234 7.07 -21.34 -10.77
C THR A 234 8.20 -20.43 -11.26
N MET A 235 8.52 -20.38 -12.57
CA MET A 235 9.76 -19.73 -13.04
C MET A 235 9.74 -18.21 -12.95
N ASN A 236 8.60 -17.57 -13.21
CA ASN A 236 8.47 -16.11 -13.26
C ASN A 236 7.36 -15.53 -12.35
N GLY A 237 6.81 -16.31 -11.41
CA GLY A 237 5.60 -15.98 -10.62
C GLY A 237 5.55 -14.61 -9.93
N ALA A 238 6.68 -13.89 -9.86
CA ALA A 238 6.71 -12.44 -9.77
C ALA A 238 7.85 -11.84 -10.62
N ILE A 239 7.58 -10.73 -11.31
CA ILE A 239 8.56 -10.02 -12.13
C ILE A 239 8.78 -8.58 -11.65
N PRO A 240 10.04 -8.11 -11.59
CA PRO A 240 10.36 -6.72 -11.35
C PRO A 240 10.17 -5.92 -12.64
N PHE A 241 9.69 -4.68 -12.50
CA PHE A 241 9.49 -3.80 -13.64
C PHE A 241 9.85 -2.34 -13.35
N THR A 242 10.06 -1.59 -14.43
CA THR A 242 10.10 -0.13 -14.44
C THR A 242 9.31 0.37 -15.65
N CYS A 243 8.42 1.33 -15.47
CA CYS A 243 7.60 1.89 -16.54
C CYS A 243 7.23 3.34 -16.20
N TRP A 244 6.33 3.96 -16.98
CA TRP A 244 5.81 5.31 -16.78
C TRP A 244 6.90 6.35 -16.52
N GLN A 245 7.37 6.97 -17.59
CA GLN A 245 8.32 8.07 -17.45
C GLN A 245 7.64 9.32 -16.88
N PHE A 246 8.18 9.85 -15.80
CA PHE A 246 7.89 11.19 -15.30
C PHE A 246 9.06 12.11 -15.62
N ASP A 247 8.80 13.29 -16.18
CA ASP A 247 9.84 14.23 -16.60
C ASP A 247 9.54 15.67 -16.19
N GLU A 248 10.44 16.58 -16.55
CA GLU A 248 10.37 17.98 -16.13
C GLU A 248 9.12 18.68 -16.63
N THR A 249 8.63 18.33 -17.83
CA THR A 249 7.39 18.90 -18.36
C THR A 249 6.23 18.52 -17.44
N MET A 250 6.12 17.24 -17.07
CA MET A 250 5.09 16.77 -16.15
C MET A 250 5.21 17.40 -14.75
N ALA A 251 6.44 17.62 -14.28
CA ALA A 251 6.70 18.29 -13.01
C ALA A 251 6.27 19.76 -13.02
N LYS A 252 6.49 20.49 -14.13
CA LYS A 252 6.10 21.89 -14.31
C LYS A 252 4.60 22.07 -14.54
N GLU A 253 3.97 21.12 -15.22
CA GLU A 253 2.52 21.10 -15.46
C GLU A 253 1.72 20.66 -14.23
N GLU A 254 2.40 20.33 -13.12
CA GLU A 254 1.80 19.87 -11.88
C GLU A 254 0.83 18.70 -12.12
N ILE A 255 1.25 17.70 -12.93
CA ILE A 255 0.43 16.50 -13.17
C ILE A 255 0.01 15.91 -11.82
N ARG A 256 -1.30 15.68 -11.73
CA ARG A 256 -2.00 15.39 -10.48
C ARG A 256 -1.94 13.90 -10.14
N PHE A 257 -1.19 13.56 -9.09
CA PHE A 257 -1.19 12.25 -8.46
C PHE A 257 -0.88 12.41 -6.95
N PRO A 258 -1.12 11.38 -6.12
CA PRO A 258 -0.83 11.45 -4.69
C PRO A 258 0.63 11.81 -4.41
N SER A 259 0.82 12.88 -3.65
CA SER A 259 2.12 13.41 -3.22
C SER A 259 2.09 13.63 -1.70
N GLY A 260 3.22 13.46 -1.03
CA GLY A 260 3.30 13.47 0.43
C GLY A 260 3.11 12.10 1.09
N THR A 261 3.10 11.01 0.32
CA THR A 261 2.66 9.68 0.77
C THR A 261 3.65 9.04 1.74
N TYR A 262 4.95 9.10 1.47
CA TYR A 262 5.97 8.57 2.38
C TYR A 262 6.04 9.37 3.66
N SER A 263 5.97 10.70 3.59
CA SER A 263 5.94 11.52 4.80
C SER A 263 4.69 11.24 5.64
N TYR A 264 3.56 10.97 5.00
CA TYR A 264 2.34 10.51 5.68
C TYR A 264 2.51 9.13 6.32
N TRP A 265 2.99 8.13 5.58
CA TRP A 265 3.18 6.76 6.09
C TRP A 265 4.22 6.71 7.21
N LYS A 266 5.31 7.47 7.11
CA LYS A 266 6.30 7.64 8.18
C LYS A 266 5.64 8.12 9.46
N LYS A 267 4.82 9.17 9.38
CA LYS A 267 4.17 9.77 10.55
C LYS A 267 3.10 8.86 11.14
N MET A 268 2.17 8.38 10.32
CA MET A 268 1.04 7.57 10.80
C MET A 268 1.49 6.19 11.25
N GLY A 269 2.48 5.61 10.58
CA GLY A 269 3.03 4.32 10.95
C GLY A 269 3.76 4.32 12.28
N LYS A 270 4.43 5.43 12.63
CA LYS A 270 4.97 5.61 14.00
C LYS A 270 3.87 5.58 15.06
N GLU A 271 2.76 6.26 14.82
CA GLU A 271 1.63 6.28 15.77
C GLU A 271 0.93 4.91 15.85
N LEU A 272 0.80 4.21 14.71
CA LEU A 272 0.27 2.84 14.69
C LEU A 272 1.18 1.87 15.45
N LYS A 273 2.50 1.93 15.22
CA LYS A 273 3.50 1.14 15.95
C LYS A 273 3.43 1.36 17.47
N ASN A 274 2.96 2.52 17.94
CA ASN A 274 2.78 2.79 19.37
C ASN A 274 1.44 2.32 19.94
N SER A 275 0.45 1.98 19.09
CA SER A 275 -0.92 1.67 19.50
C SER A 275 -1.35 0.23 19.24
N TYR A 276 -0.65 -0.50 18.35
CA TYR A 276 -1.08 -1.82 17.88
C TYR A 276 -1.25 -2.88 18.99
N THR A 277 -0.52 -2.78 20.11
CA THR A 277 -0.62 -3.77 21.20
C THR A 277 -1.92 -3.64 22.01
N GLY A 278 -2.60 -2.49 21.96
CA GLY A 278 -3.79 -2.18 22.74
C GLY A 278 -5.02 -1.95 21.87
N LYS A 279 -6.13 -2.62 22.19
CA LYS A 279 -7.39 -2.49 21.42
C LYS A 279 -7.90 -1.04 21.42
N GLU A 280 -8.04 -0.46 22.61
CA GLU A 280 -8.62 0.87 22.78
C GLU A 280 -7.69 1.95 22.22
N GLU A 281 -6.38 1.78 22.39
CA GLU A 281 -5.35 2.64 21.83
C GLU A 281 -5.41 2.66 20.31
N LEU A 282 -5.51 1.49 19.67
CA LEU A 282 -5.64 1.36 18.23
C LEU A 282 -6.96 1.96 17.71
N ILE A 283 -8.09 1.68 18.35
CA ILE A 283 -9.38 2.27 17.97
C ILE A 283 -9.34 3.79 18.07
N ASN A 284 -8.80 4.33 19.17
CA ASN A 284 -8.65 5.77 19.35
C ASN A 284 -7.75 6.38 18.27
N PHE A 285 -6.62 5.73 17.95
CA PHE A 285 -5.75 6.15 16.86
C PHE A 285 -6.50 6.21 15.52
N LEU A 286 -7.24 5.16 15.17
CA LEU A 286 -8.01 5.08 13.92
C LEU A 286 -9.12 6.15 13.86
N GLN A 287 -9.78 6.43 14.98
CA GLN A 287 -10.78 7.50 15.07
C GLN A 287 -10.14 8.89 14.89
N ILE A 288 -8.98 9.13 15.50
CA ILE A 288 -8.22 10.38 15.34
C ILE A 288 -7.71 10.54 13.91
N LEU A 289 -7.24 9.45 13.29
CA LEU A 289 -6.83 9.45 11.90
C LEU A 289 -7.99 9.89 10.99
N ASN A 290 -9.16 9.28 11.17
CA ASN A 290 -10.36 9.64 10.44
C ASN A 290 -10.84 11.07 10.74
N TYR A 291 -10.61 11.59 11.96
CA TYR A 291 -10.84 13.00 12.30
C TYR A 291 -9.91 13.93 11.49
N ALA A 292 -8.63 13.56 11.40
CA ALA A 292 -7.59 14.39 10.79
C ALA A 292 -7.70 14.46 9.26
N ASN A 293 -8.19 13.39 8.64
CA ASN A 293 -8.57 13.38 7.23
C ASN A 293 -9.89 14.18 7.11
N PHE A 294 -9.96 15.15 6.18
CA PHE A 294 -10.92 16.28 6.13
C PHE A 294 -12.44 15.94 6.03
N TYR A 295 -12.83 14.69 6.26
CA TYR A 295 -14.19 14.18 6.21
C TYR A 295 -14.62 13.84 7.62
N SER A 296 -15.43 14.72 8.20
CA SER A 296 -15.95 14.72 9.59
C SER A 296 -15.91 13.35 10.29
N VAL A 297 -15.40 13.34 11.53
CA VAL A 297 -15.41 12.21 12.49
C VAL A 297 -16.62 11.30 12.35
N ASP A 298 -17.81 11.89 12.32
CA ASP A 298 -19.08 11.17 12.33
C ASP A 298 -19.27 10.28 11.09
N PHE A 299 -18.62 10.62 9.98
CA PHE A 299 -18.76 9.90 8.72
C PHE A 299 -18.04 8.54 8.71
N PHE A 300 -16.93 8.44 9.43
CA PHE A 300 -16.11 7.22 9.50
C PHE A 300 -16.11 6.57 10.89
N LYS A 301 -16.60 7.25 11.93
CA LYS A 301 -16.65 6.71 13.31
C LYS A 301 -17.42 5.39 13.40
N ASP A 302 -18.53 5.28 12.66
CA ASP A 302 -19.37 4.07 12.62
C ASP A 302 -18.84 3.00 11.64
N ARG A 303 -17.62 3.19 11.10
CA ARG A 303 -16.99 2.31 10.11
C ARG A 303 -15.71 1.65 10.64
N ILE A 304 -15.61 1.56 11.96
CA ILE A 304 -14.66 0.70 12.66
C ILE A 304 -15.46 -0.48 13.22
N TYR A 305 -15.18 -1.66 12.70
CA TYR A 305 -15.81 -2.91 13.11
C TYR A 305 -14.86 -3.67 14.03
N THR A 306 -15.38 -4.16 15.16
CA THR A 306 -14.64 -5.06 16.05
C THR A 306 -15.44 -6.34 16.23
N SER A 307 -14.83 -7.49 15.95
CA SER A 307 -15.50 -8.79 16.06
C SER A 307 -14.47 -9.92 16.22
N THR A 308 -14.89 -11.14 15.99
CA THR A 308 -14.03 -12.33 15.89
C THR A 308 -14.09 -12.87 14.46
N VAL A 309 -12.96 -13.38 13.97
CA VAL A 309 -12.88 -14.07 12.68
C VAL A 309 -13.60 -15.41 12.78
N ASP A 310 -14.69 -15.58 12.03
CA ASP A 310 -15.45 -16.83 11.96
C ASP A 310 -14.80 -17.81 10.97
N ASP A 311 -14.48 -17.33 9.77
CA ASP A 311 -13.85 -18.14 8.74
C ASP A 311 -13.10 -17.28 7.73
N ILE A 312 -12.17 -17.91 7.01
CA ILE A 312 -11.43 -17.27 5.92
C ILE A 312 -11.57 -18.17 4.70
N ILE A 313 -12.25 -17.65 3.68
CA ILE A 313 -12.54 -18.38 2.46
C ILE A 313 -11.57 -17.89 1.39
N GLN A 314 -10.70 -18.78 0.93
CA GLN A 314 -9.84 -18.54 -0.23
C GLN A 314 -10.42 -19.25 -1.45
N VAL A 315 -10.41 -18.56 -2.59
CA VAL A 315 -10.87 -19.09 -3.88
C VAL A 315 -9.65 -19.32 -4.76
N PRO A 316 -9.48 -20.54 -5.31
CA PRO A 316 -8.38 -20.83 -6.22
C PRO A 316 -8.35 -19.84 -7.38
N ASN A 317 -7.20 -19.24 -7.61
CA ASN A 317 -6.99 -18.32 -8.72
C ASN A 317 -5.50 -18.32 -9.11
N ASP A 318 -5.23 -18.37 -10.42
CA ASP A 318 -3.87 -18.50 -10.94
C ASP A 318 -3.09 -17.19 -10.94
N ARG A 319 -3.69 -16.08 -10.51
CA ARG A 319 -3.08 -14.75 -10.62
C ARG A 319 -3.07 -13.98 -9.30
N TRP A 320 -4.10 -14.13 -8.47
CA TRP A 320 -4.29 -13.31 -7.27
C TRP A 320 -4.70 -14.15 -6.05
N ASN A 321 -4.43 -13.63 -4.85
CA ASN A 321 -5.07 -14.13 -3.64
C ASN A 321 -6.50 -13.57 -3.60
N VAL A 322 -7.50 -14.44 -3.79
CA VAL A 322 -8.91 -14.03 -3.85
C VAL A 322 -9.70 -14.71 -2.75
N GLY A 323 -10.63 -13.98 -2.14
CA GLY A 323 -11.48 -14.57 -1.12
C GLY A 323 -12.25 -13.57 -0.31
N TYR A 324 -12.69 -14.03 0.86
CA TYR A 324 -13.27 -13.16 1.87
C TYR A 324 -13.07 -13.68 3.29
N ILE A 325 -13.04 -12.75 4.24
CA ILE A 325 -13.02 -13.01 5.68
C ILE A 325 -14.44 -12.84 6.23
N LYS A 326 -14.94 -13.86 6.91
CA LYS A 326 -16.23 -13.83 7.61
C LYS A 326 -16.03 -13.35 9.04
N PHE A 327 -16.87 -12.42 9.46
CA PHE A 327 -16.88 -11.88 10.81
C PHE A 327 -18.30 -11.41 11.18
N ASP A 328 -18.53 -11.16 12.47
CA ASP A 328 -19.83 -10.68 12.97
C ASP A 328 -21.00 -11.58 12.51
N VAL A 329 -20.87 -12.88 12.78
CA VAL A 329 -21.81 -13.92 12.35
C VAL A 329 -22.94 -14.07 13.36
N GLU A 330 -24.15 -13.80 12.91
CA GLU A 330 -25.39 -14.11 13.61
C GLU A 330 -25.99 -15.38 12.97
N ALA A 331 -25.92 -16.50 13.70
CA ALA A 331 -26.30 -17.82 13.18
C ALA A 331 -27.70 -17.80 12.53
N ASN A 332 -27.77 -18.24 11.26
CA ASN A 332 -28.98 -18.26 10.43
C ASN A 332 -29.68 -16.90 10.21
N VAL A 333 -29.06 -15.79 10.63
CA VAL A 333 -29.58 -14.43 10.42
C VAL A 333 -28.72 -13.68 9.39
N SER A 334 -27.45 -13.42 9.73
CA SER A 334 -26.57 -12.63 8.87
C SER A 334 -25.08 -12.88 9.16
N GLU A 335 -24.22 -12.45 8.23
CA GLU A 335 -22.78 -12.37 8.45
C GLU A 335 -22.21 -11.15 7.72
N LYS A 336 -21.10 -10.59 8.22
CA LYS A 336 -20.30 -9.63 7.47
C LYS A 336 -19.14 -10.31 6.79
N ARG A 337 -18.79 -9.81 5.60
CA ARG A 337 -17.73 -10.31 4.75
C ARG A 337 -16.83 -9.17 4.30
N LEU A 338 -15.53 -9.36 4.49
CA LEU A 338 -14.50 -8.53 3.89
C LEU A 338 -13.97 -9.25 2.65
N TYR A 339 -14.26 -8.74 1.46
CA TYR A 339 -13.79 -9.33 0.21
C TYR A 339 -12.45 -8.76 -0.22
N PHE A 340 -11.58 -9.63 -0.72
CA PHE A 340 -10.25 -9.25 -1.18
C PHE A 340 -9.88 -9.91 -2.51
N VAL A 341 -9.07 -9.20 -3.29
CA VAL A 341 -8.39 -9.64 -4.52
C VAL A 341 -7.00 -9.04 -4.46
N ASN A 342 -6.09 -9.66 -3.70
CA ASN A 342 -4.91 -9.05 -3.09
C ASN A 342 -5.24 -7.84 -2.18
N GLU A 343 -5.97 -6.86 -2.66
CA GLU A 343 -6.44 -5.72 -1.87
C GLU A 343 -7.81 -6.04 -1.25
N ASN A 344 -8.07 -5.52 -0.06
CA ASN A 344 -9.40 -5.40 0.51
C ASN A 344 -10.21 -4.41 -0.34
N LEU A 345 -11.28 -4.90 -0.96
CA LEU A 345 -12.08 -4.15 -1.92
C LEU A 345 -13.42 -3.73 -1.35
N THR A 346 -14.11 -4.61 -0.62
CA THR A 346 -15.45 -4.31 -0.11
C THR A 346 -15.72 -4.96 1.23
N ILE A 347 -16.53 -4.30 2.06
CA ILE A 347 -17.22 -4.92 3.21
C ILE A 347 -18.69 -5.02 2.85
N SER A 348 -19.28 -6.20 3.03
CA SER A 348 -20.72 -6.39 2.83
C SER A 348 -21.36 -7.19 3.96
N LYS A 349 -22.65 -7.00 4.18
CA LYS A 349 -23.49 -7.82 5.06
C LYS A 349 -24.33 -8.76 4.20
N LEU A 350 -24.17 -10.07 4.39
CA LEU A 350 -25.04 -11.08 3.83
C LEU A 350 -26.16 -11.40 4.82
N THR A 351 -27.42 -11.31 4.37
CA THR A 351 -28.58 -11.76 5.14
C THR A 351 -29.08 -13.08 4.56
N TYR A 352 -29.17 -14.13 5.39
CA TYR A 352 -29.41 -15.49 4.87
C TYR A 352 -30.85 -15.71 4.39
N LYS A 353 -31.83 -15.07 5.04
CA LYS A 353 -33.27 -15.27 4.76
C LYS A 353 -33.64 -14.98 3.30
N ASP A 354 -33.03 -13.96 2.72
CA ASP A 354 -33.29 -13.46 1.37
C ASP A 354 -32.06 -13.55 0.45
N ASN A 355 -30.96 -14.13 0.95
CA ASN A 355 -29.66 -14.17 0.28
C ASN A 355 -29.21 -12.78 -0.21
N LYS A 356 -29.56 -11.72 0.53
CA LYS A 356 -29.28 -10.34 0.15
C LYS A 356 -27.90 -9.94 0.63
N LEU A 357 -27.07 -9.45 -0.28
CA LEU A 357 -25.76 -8.87 0.02
C LEU A 357 -25.84 -7.34 -0.04
N GLU A 358 -25.66 -6.69 1.11
CA GLU A 358 -25.63 -5.24 1.24
C GLU A 358 -24.19 -4.74 1.38
N THR A 359 -23.74 -3.85 0.51
CA THR A 359 -22.39 -3.27 0.57
C THR A 359 -22.31 -2.16 1.61
N LEU A 360 -21.47 -2.35 2.63
CA LEU A 360 -21.24 -1.40 3.72
C LEU A 360 -20.07 -0.44 3.41
N ALA A 361 -19.06 -0.94 2.71
CA ALA A 361 -17.90 -0.17 2.27
C ALA A 361 -17.29 -0.73 0.99
N THR A 362 -16.61 0.11 0.21
CA THR A 362 -15.95 -0.20 -1.05
C THR A 362 -14.70 0.66 -1.19
N ALA A 363 -13.74 0.17 -1.98
CA ALA A 363 -12.69 0.99 -2.55
C ALA A 363 -13.30 2.16 -3.37
N PRO A 364 -12.66 3.34 -3.44
CA PRO A 364 -11.25 3.59 -3.16
C PRO A 364 -10.93 3.82 -1.69
N SER A 365 -11.92 3.95 -0.79
CA SER A 365 -11.64 4.02 0.65
C SER A 365 -10.76 2.84 1.08
N SER A 366 -9.76 3.11 1.92
CA SER A 366 -8.88 2.06 2.42
C SER A 366 -9.65 1.25 3.44
N ILE A 367 -9.65 -0.07 3.25
CA ILE A 367 -10.25 -1.02 4.17
C ILE A 367 -9.08 -1.76 4.81
N THR A 368 -8.69 -1.31 5.99
CA THR A 368 -7.57 -1.89 6.75
C THR A 368 -8.08 -2.91 7.77
N THR A 369 -7.26 -3.93 8.02
CA THR A 369 -7.55 -5.04 8.93
C THR A 369 -6.41 -5.24 9.91
N PHE A 370 -6.75 -5.43 11.17
CA PHE A 370 -5.81 -5.76 12.24
C PHE A 370 -6.30 -7.01 12.95
N PHE A 371 -5.44 -8.02 13.03
CA PHE A 371 -5.75 -9.30 13.68
C PHE A 371 -5.03 -9.36 15.02
N LYS A 372 -5.73 -9.78 16.06
CA LYS A 372 -5.11 -10.02 17.37
C LYS A 372 -4.31 -11.30 17.31
N ASP A 373 -3.00 -11.18 17.11
CA ASP A 373 -2.07 -12.31 17.16
C ASP A 373 -1.49 -12.42 18.58
N PRO A 374 -1.80 -13.50 19.32
CA PRO A 374 -1.21 -13.73 20.64
C PRO A 374 0.26 -14.21 20.56
N ASN A 375 0.72 -14.69 19.41
CA ASN A 375 2.04 -15.29 19.21
C ASN A 375 2.63 -14.88 17.86
N PRO A 376 2.92 -13.58 17.64
CA PRO A 376 3.51 -13.14 16.40
C PRO A 376 4.91 -13.67 16.21
N ASP A 377 5.34 -13.71 14.95
CA ASP A 377 6.73 -14.03 14.63
C ASP A 377 7.62 -12.92 15.19
N LYS A 378 8.75 -13.29 15.81
CA LYS A 378 9.68 -12.35 16.46
C LYS A 378 10.52 -11.57 15.44
N VAL A 379 9.84 -10.81 14.59
CA VAL A 379 10.45 -9.97 13.57
C VAL A 379 10.81 -8.61 14.18
N PRO A 380 11.98 -8.03 13.89
CA PRO A 380 12.33 -6.69 14.35
C PRO A 380 11.36 -5.63 13.83
N ILE A 381 11.03 -4.67 14.68
CA ILE A 381 10.16 -3.52 14.35
C ILE A 381 10.87 -2.19 14.53
N GLY A 382 12.18 -2.19 14.79
CA GLY A 382 12.99 -1.00 15.00
C GLY A 382 14.48 -1.29 14.98
N THR A 383 15.30 -0.24 15.06
CA THR A 383 16.78 -0.38 15.06
C THR A 383 17.39 -0.74 16.40
N ASP A 384 16.60 -0.71 17.47
CA ASP A 384 17.03 -0.95 18.86
C ASP A 384 16.92 -2.42 19.30
N GLY A 385 16.56 -3.32 18.37
CA GLY A 385 16.36 -4.74 18.65
C GLY A 385 14.95 -5.08 19.17
N THR A 386 14.05 -4.10 19.27
CA THR A 386 12.64 -4.35 19.59
C THR A 386 12.01 -5.24 18.54
N THR A 387 11.31 -6.28 18.98
CA THR A 387 10.56 -7.21 18.12
C THR A 387 9.06 -6.97 18.20
N LEU A 388 8.33 -7.50 17.22
CA LEU A 388 6.88 -7.50 17.21
C LEU A 388 6.34 -8.27 18.43
N GLU A 389 5.44 -7.63 19.19
CA GLU A 389 4.82 -8.16 20.40
C GLU A 389 3.37 -8.58 20.14
N PRO A 390 2.77 -9.45 20.99
CA PRO A 390 1.36 -9.79 20.88
C PRO A 390 0.46 -8.55 20.83
N GLY A 391 -0.47 -8.51 19.88
CA GLY A 391 -1.25 -7.31 19.59
C GLY A 391 -2.10 -7.41 18.33
N PHE A 392 -2.67 -6.30 17.90
CA PHE A 392 -3.46 -6.13 16.67
C PHE A 392 -2.56 -5.79 15.49
N ILE A 393 -2.16 -6.81 14.73
CA ILE A 393 -1.15 -6.69 13.68
C ILE A 393 -1.82 -6.46 12.32
N PRO A 394 -1.32 -5.51 11.51
CA PRO A 394 -1.90 -5.20 10.20
C PRO A 394 -1.46 -6.21 9.14
N TYR A 395 -1.88 -7.47 9.28
CA TYR A 395 -1.62 -8.47 8.25
C TYR A 395 -2.35 -8.12 6.96
N ASN A 396 -1.61 -8.23 5.85
CA ASN A 396 -2.11 -8.04 4.51
C ASN A 396 -2.43 -9.40 3.88
N THR A 397 -3.07 -9.44 2.73
CA THR A 397 -3.37 -10.70 2.02
C THR A 397 -2.12 -11.44 1.55
N GLY A 398 -0.96 -10.78 1.50
CA GLY A 398 0.33 -11.46 1.34
C GLY A 398 0.65 -12.38 2.53
N ASP A 399 0.02 -12.17 3.69
CA ASP A 399 0.14 -12.96 4.91
C ASP A 399 -1.03 -13.96 5.07
N ILE A 400 -1.74 -14.32 3.98
CA ILE A 400 -3.00 -15.08 4.07
C ILE A 400 -2.86 -16.42 4.81
N ASP A 401 -1.72 -17.10 4.69
CA ASP A 401 -1.45 -18.35 5.42
C ASP A 401 -1.31 -18.15 6.93
N LYS A 402 -0.81 -16.98 7.36
CA LYS A 402 -0.78 -16.59 8.78
C LYS A 402 -2.19 -16.23 9.21
N ILE A 403 -2.91 -15.41 8.43
CA ILE A 403 -4.29 -15.01 8.71
C ILE A 403 -5.21 -16.23 8.85
N ALA A 404 -5.08 -17.24 7.98
CA ALA A 404 -5.85 -18.48 8.00
C ALA A 404 -5.72 -19.25 9.33
N LYS A 405 -4.59 -19.12 10.02
CA LYS A 405 -4.34 -19.75 11.33
C LYS A 405 -4.93 -18.95 12.50
N LEU A 406 -5.42 -17.75 12.24
CA LEU A 406 -6.01 -16.84 13.22
C LEU A 406 -7.55 -16.93 13.26
N LYS A 407 -8.12 -18.09 12.90
CA LYS A 407 -9.55 -18.35 13.10
C LYS A 407 -9.90 -18.24 14.60
N GLY A 408 -11.01 -17.58 14.91
CA GLY A 408 -11.44 -17.36 16.29
C GLY A 408 -10.71 -16.24 17.03
N VAL A 409 -9.78 -15.52 16.39
CA VAL A 409 -9.16 -14.35 17.02
C VAL A 409 -9.96 -13.08 16.80
N GLU A 410 -9.73 -12.10 17.66
CA GLU A 410 -10.32 -10.77 17.56
C GLU A 410 -9.76 -10.02 16.33
N ILE A 411 -10.64 -9.35 15.58
CA ILE A 411 -10.31 -8.55 14.41
C ILE A 411 -10.86 -7.13 14.57
N ILE A 412 -10.07 -6.16 14.14
CA ILE A 412 -10.49 -4.77 13.94
C ILE A 412 -10.42 -4.47 12.44
N ILE A 413 -11.52 -3.99 11.87
CA ILE A 413 -11.57 -3.55 10.48
C ILE A 413 -11.93 -2.08 10.48
N ALA A 414 -11.12 -1.22 9.87
CA ALA A 414 -11.43 0.19 9.76
C ALA A 414 -11.50 0.62 8.30
N VAL A 415 -12.55 1.36 7.97
CA VAL A 415 -12.64 2.09 6.71
C VAL A 415 -12.04 3.47 6.95
N THR A 416 -10.97 3.78 6.24
CA THR A 416 -10.24 5.03 6.33
C THR A 416 -10.21 5.72 4.98
N ASP A 417 -10.04 7.04 5.00
CA ASP A 417 -9.71 7.75 3.78
C ASP A 417 -8.23 7.48 3.41
N PRO A 418 -7.94 6.88 2.24
CA PRO A 418 -6.57 6.67 1.76
C PRO A 418 -5.82 7.98 1.52
N THR A 419 -6.54 9.11 1.38
CA THR A 419 -5.90 10.35 0.97
C THR A 419 -5.24 11.09 2.11
N ILE A 420 -4.11 11.68 1.77
CA ILE A 420 -3.31 12.48 2.69
C ILE A 420 -4.10 13.75 3.02
N PRO A 421 -4.20 14.13 4.30
CA PRO A 421 -4.76 15.41 4.71
C PRO A 421 -4.23 16.58 3.87
N GLY A 422 -5.13 17.23 3.12
CA GLY A 422 -4.82 18.43 2.36
C GLY A 422 -4.28 18.17 0.96
N ASN A 423 -4.22 16.91 0.52
CA ASN A 423 -4.09 16.59 -0.89
C ASN A 423 -5.48 16.61 -1.56
N MET A 424 -5.57 17.00 -2.84
CA MET A 424 -6.83 16.91 -3.58
C MET A 424 -7.23 15.43 -3.63
N ASN A 425 -8.52 15.15 -3.42
CA ASN A 425 -9.00 13.79 -3.24
C ASN A 425 -9.14 13.05 -4.59
N PHE A 426 -8.03 12.87 -5.31
CA PHE A 426 -7.96 12.35 -6.69
C PHE A 426 -8.63 10.99 -6.85
N LEU A 427 -8.53 10.15 -5.83
CA LEU A 427 -9.14 8.82 -5.82
C LEU A 427 -10.67 8.87 -5.86
N TYR A 428 -11.25 9.99 -5.43
CA TYR A 428 -12.68 10.22 -5.44
C TYR A 428 -13.10 11.16 -6.59
N GLU A 429 -12.22 11.39 -7.57
CA GLU A 429 -12.66 11.91 -8.87
C GLU A 429 -13.56 10.88 -9.56
N ASN A 430 -14.49 11.38 -10.39
CA ASN A 430 -15.49 10.53 -11.03
C ASN A 430 -14.85 9.43 -11.89
N ASP A 431 -13.78 9.76 -12.62
CA ASP A 431 -13.12 8.82 -13.50
C ASP A 431 -12.41 7.71 -12.72
N MET A 432 -11.64 8.05 -11.69
CA MET A 432 -10.97 7.05 -10.84
C MET A 432 -11.95 6.13 -10.13
N ARG A 433 -13.03 6.66 -9.56
CA ARG A 433 -14.09 5.83 -8.99
C ARG A 433 -14.71 4.90 -10.02
N LYS A 434 -14.97 5.41 -11.23
CA LYS A 434 -15.53 4.61 -12.30
C LYS A 434 -14.59 3.48 -12.70
N ARG A 435 -13.31 3.77 -12.96
CA ARG A 435 -12.29 2.77 -13.31
C ARG A 435 -12.17 1.69 -12.24
N LEU A 436 -12.10 2.08 -10.97
CA LEU A 436 -12.00 1.13 -9.87
C LEU A 436 -13.26 0.27 -9.76
N LYS A 437 -14.44 0.88 -9.88
CA LYS A 437 -15.72 0.17 -9.89
C LYS A 437 -15.82 -0.81 -11.06
N ASP A 438 -15.40 -0.41 -12.25
CA ASP A 438 -15.42 -1.24 -13.46
C ASP A 438 -14.47 -2.44 -13.31
N VAL A 439 -13.27 -2.23 -12.76
CA VAL A 439 -12.32 -3.31 -12.42
C VAL A 439 -12.91 -4.27 -11.39
N MET A 440 -13.46 -3.77 -10.27
CA MET A 440 -14.08 -4.62 -9.25
C MET A 440 -15.26 -5.42 -9.82
N ASN A 441 -16.15 -4.78 -10.59
CA ASN A 441 -17.30 -5.44 -11.21
C ASN A 441 -16.87 -6.52 -12.20
N LYS A 442 -15.82 -6.28 -12.98
CA LYS A 442 -15.24 -7.27 -13.89
C LYS A 442 -14.75 -8.49 -13.08
N ILE A 443 -13.93 -8.26 -12.05
CA ILE A 443 -13.36 -9.32 -11.22
C ILE A 443 -14.47 -10.13 -10.53
N PHE A 444 -15.41 -9.48 -9.85
CA PHE A 444 -16.47 -10.20 -9.14
C PHE A 444 -17.43 -10.94 -10.08
N LYS A 445 -17.66 -10.42 -11.29
CA LYS A 445 -18.43 -11.13 -12.31
C LYS A 445 -17.72 -12.40 -12.76
N GLU A 446 -16.41 -12.35 -13.00
CA GLU A 446 -15.60 -13.53 -13.33
C GLU A 446 -15.62 -14.55 -12.19
N LEU A 447 -15.41 -14.11 -10.95
CA LEU A 447 -15.42 -14.99 -9.77
C LEU A 447 -16.77 -15.67 -9.54
N ASN A 448 -17.89 -14.95 -9.73
CA ASN A 448 -19.24 -15.52 -9.62
C ASN A 448 -19.56 -16.50 -10.75
N LYS A 449 -19.00 -16.31 -11.95
CA LYS A 449 -19.18 -17.23 -13.08
C LYS A 449 -18.47 -18.56 -12.82
N ASP A 450 -17.25 -18.49 -12.32
CA ASP A 450 -16.39 -19.65 -12.18
C ASP A 450 -16.58 -20.38 -10.84
N ASN A 451 -17.26 -19.75 -9.87
CA ASN A 451 -17.42 -20.31 -8.53
C ASN A 451 -18.82 -20.12 -7.93
N SER A 452 -19.83 -20.81 -8.45
CA SER A 452 -21.22 -20.73 -7.97
C SER A 452 -21.43 -21.07 -6.49
N LYS A 453 -20.44 -21.69 -5.82
CA LYS A 453 -20.47 -22.00 -4.39
C LYS A 453 -20.18 -20.78 -3.51
N TYR A 454 -19.43 -19.81 -4.02
CA TYR A 454 -19.04 -18.61 -3.27
C TYR A 454 -19.94 -17.44 -3.71
N ILE A 455 -20.45 -16.69 -2.74
CA ILE A 455 -21.27 -15.51 -3.03
C ILE A 455 -20.35 -14.30 -2.96
N PHE A 456 -19.97 -13.76 -4.12
CA PHE A 456 -19.26 -12.48 -4.22
C PHE A 456 -20.24 -11.34 -4.49
N PRO A 457 -19.85 -10.07 -4.26
CA PRO A 457 -20.65 -8.93 -4.71
C PRO A 457 -21.04 -9.05 -6.18
N GLY A 458 -22.28 -8.68 -6.50
CA GLY A 458 -22.75 -8.62 -7.88
C GLY A 458 -22.24 -7.37 -8.57
N ILE A 459 -23.16 -6.49 -8.96
CA ILE A 459 -22.81 -5.16 -9.47
C ILE A 459 -22.66 -4.21 -8.28
N ILE A 460 -21.52 -3.54 -8.20
CA ILE A 460 -21.29 -2.40 -7.33
C ILE A 460 -21.82 -1.18 -8.06
N ASP A 461 -22.96 -0.67 -7.60
CA ASP A 461 -23.63 0.49 -8.21
C ASP A 461 -22.95 1.80 -7.80
N GLU A 462 -22.56 1.91 -6.53
CA GLU A 462 -21.95 3.10 -5.94
C GLU A 462 -20.74 2.75 -5.06
N VAL A 463 -19.80 3.70 -4.99
CA VAL A 463 -18.69 3.69 -4.05
C VAL A 463 -19.15 4.23 -2.70
N VAL A 464 -18.98 3.43 -1.64
CA VAL A 464 -19.40 3.75 -0.27
C VAL A 464 -18.22 3.57 0.68
N PRO A 465 -17.93 4.46 1.64
CA PRO A 465 -18.53 5.76 1.79
C PRO A 465 -18.23 6.66 0.58
N ARG A 466 -19.17 7.57 0.30
CA ARG A 466 -18.93 8.73 -0.55
C ARG A 466 -18.70 9.95 0.33
N PRO A 467 -17.44 10.32 0.62
CA PRO A 467 -17.19 11.57 1.32
C PRO A 467 -17.85 12.69 0.51
N PRO A 468 -18.57 13.63 1.14
CA PRO A 468 -19.14 14.74 0.41
C PRO A 468 -17.99 15.47 -0.29
N LEU A 469 -17.99 15.49 -1.62
CA LEU A 469 -17.14 16.41 -2.36
C LEU A 469 -17.53 17.79 -1.86
N LYS A 470 -16.60 18.53 -1.24
CA LYS A 470 -16.86 19.91 -0.85
C LYS A 470 -17.25 20.67 -2.11
N LYS A 471 -18.56 20.93 -2.26
CA LYS A 471 -19.08 21.91 -3.20
C LYS A 471 -18.74 23.26 -2.61
N ASP A 472 -17.74 23.91 -3.20
CA ASP A 472 -17.39 25.31 -3.01
C ASP A 472 -16.94 25.74 -1.60
N GLY A 473 -15.77 26.38 -1.51
CA GLY A 473 -15.35 27.11 -0.31
C GLY A 473 -13.98 26.69 0.23
N PHE A 474 -12.92 27.18 -0.42
CA PHE A 474 -11.70 27.54 0.29
C PHE A 474 -11.90 28.97 0.81
N SER A 475 -12.21 29.10 2.10
CA SER A 475 -11.95 30.31 2.89
C SER A 475 -10.93 29.98 3.95
#